data_AF-A0A7W9IBS7-F1
#
_entry.id   AF-A0A7W9IBS7-F1
#
_cell.length_a   1.000
_cell.length_b   1.000
_cell.length_c   1.000
_cell.angle_alpha   90.00
_cell.angle_beta   90.00
_cell.angle_gamma   90.00
#
_symmetry.space_group_name_H-M   'P 1'
#
loop_
_entity.id
_entity.type
_entity.pdbx_description
1 polymer ?
#
loop_
_entity_poly.entity_id
_entity_poly.type
_entity_poly.pdbx_seq_one_letter_code
_entity_poly.pdbx_strand_id
1 'polypeptide(L)'
;MRPLSHRRLTERAYAEVSGEMNNRLYKRLAFSAVASMGRLFNPALFGPDHNWLVYLIRQVEPGLASSVAAYVRRRLSHLFACLALAPSQDAAAVTFQGCDFNTLTAIAPHLLGQGLFREMRSSGRYPQLFAVFEQSKALEVYSYWGTHKIPTPFNGTLPKGEIGVNPAAYPVAGARVWVAETCERGLLHPTEHLDVVFVPRLTDLHMTALGKAAFSRNR
;
A
#
# COMPACT_ATOMS: atom_id res chain seq x y z
N MET A 1 4.18 -5.94 -37.80
CA MET A 1 3.49 -6.06 -36.49
C MET A 1 2.72 -4.79 -36.23
N ARG A 2 1.38 -4.84 -36.24
CA ARG A 2 0.53 -3.70 -35.87
C ARG A 2 0.36 -3.67 -34.33
N PRO A 3 0.38 -2.50 -33.68
CA PRO A 3 0.16 -2.42 -32.24
C PRO A 3 -1.28 -2.77 -31.90
N LEU A 4 -1.46 -3.62 -30.88
CA LEU A 4 -2.77 -4.00 -30.36
C LEU A 4 -3.50 -2.75 -29.86
N SER A 5 -4.64 -2.45 -30.47
CA SER A 5 -5.53 -1.40 -30.00
C SER A 5 -6.03 -1.78 -28.60
N HIS A 6 -5.68 -1.00 -27.57
CA HIS A 6 -6.31 -1.08 -26.25
C HIS A 6 -7.78 -0.66 -26.35
N ARG A 7 -8.65 -1.59 -26.76
CA ARG A 7 -10.10 -1.49 -26.55
C ARG A 7 -10.29 -1.35 -25.04
N ARG A 8 -10.94 -0.27 -24.58
CA ARG A 8 -11.29 -0.11 -23.16
C ARG A 8 -12.31 -1.19 -22.80
N LEU A 9 -11.83 -2.33 -22.32
CA LEU A 9 -12.67 -3.35 -21.72
C LEU A 9 -13.31 -2.75 -20.46
N THR A 10 -14.59 -3.09 -20.20
CA THR A 10 -15.20 -2.78 -18.91
C THR A 10 -14.43 -3.52 -17.81
N GLU A 11 -14.46 -3.02 -16.57
CA GLU A 11 -13.71 -3.65 -15.45
C GLU A 11 -14.06 -5.14 -15.27
N ARG A 12 -15.30 -5.54 -15.59
CA ARG A 12 -15.74 -6.94 -15.63
C ARG A 12 -15.14 -7.73 -16.78
N ALA A 13 -15.16 -7.19 -18.00
CA ALA A 13 -14.55 -7.87 -19.16
C ALA A 13 -13.03 -8.03 -19.00
N TYR A 14 -12.36 -7.12 -18.27
CA TYR A 14 -10.94 -7.30 -17.92
C TYR A 14 -10.73 -8.41 -16.88
N ALA A 15 -11.61 -8.52 -15.87
CA ALA A 15 -11.59 -9.61 -14.90
C ALA A 15 -11.76 -10.99 -15.56
N GLU A 16 -12.69 -11.08 -16.52
CA GLU A 16 -12.99 -12.30 -17.29
C GLU A 16 -11.80 -12.76 -18.16
N VAL A 17 -11.06 -11.82 -18.76
CA VAL A 17 -9.94 -12.14 -19.66
C VAL A 17 -8.63 -12.38 -18.90
N SER A 18 -8.37 -11.61 -17.84
CA SER A 18 -7.10 -11.67 -17.12
C SER A 18 -7.10 -12.63 -15.92
N GLY A 19 -8.26 -13.19 -15.57
CA GLY A 19 -8.38 -14.27 -14.59
C GLY A 19 -7.67 -13.94 -13.28
N GLU A 20 -8.08 -12.84 -12.65
CA GLU A 20 -7.71 -12.49 -11.29
C GLU A 20 -8.51 -11.24 -10.86
N MET A 21 -8.82 -11.13 -9.57
CA MET A 21 -9.37 -9.91 -8.97
C MET A 21 -8.37 -8.74 -8.97
N ASN A 22 -7.46 -8.62 -9.93
CA ASN A 22 -6.49 -7.53 -10.03
C ASN A 22 -7.07 -6.32 -10.78
N ASN A 23 -8.28 -5.92 -10.38
CA ASN A 23 -9.05 -4.84 -11.00
C ASN A 23 -9.78 -4.05 -9.91
N ARG A 24 -10.39 -2.90 -10.20
CA ARG A 24 -11.01 -2.08 -9.14
C ARG A 24 -12.18 -2.76 -8.40
N LEU A 25 -12.69 -3.89 -8.88
CA LEU A 25 -13.79 -4.63 -8.25
C LEU A 25 -13.40 -5.24 -6.90
N TYR A 26 -12.12 -5.57 -6.62
CA TYR A 26 -11.73 -6.04 -5.28
C TYR A 26 -11.90 -4.95 -4.21
N LYS A 27 -11.67 -3.68 -4.57
CA LYS A 27 -11.89 -2.54 -3.65
C LYS A 27 -13.37 -2.43 -3.34
N ARG A 28 -14.23 -2.52 -4.35
CA ARG A 28 -15.70 -2.55 -4.17
C ARG A 28 -16.12 -3.72 -3.30
N LEU A 29 -15.57 -4.91 -3.54
CA LEU A 29 -15.82 -6.08 -2.72
C LEU A 29 -15.44 -5.84 -1.25
N ALA A 30 -14.27 -5.26 -0.97
CA ALA A 30 -13.86 -4.95 0.40
C ALA A 30 -14.85 -4.00 1.10
N PHE A 31 -15.33 -2.96 0.40
CA PHE A 31 -16.33 -2.02 0.92
C PHE A 31 -17.72 -2.63 1.10
N SER A 32 -18.13 -3.51 0.18
CA SER A 32 -19.42 -4.21 0.26
C SER A 32 -19.44 -5.34 1.29
N ALA A 33 -18.28 -5.93 1.59
CA ALA A 33 -18.16 -7.05 2.49
C ALA A 33 -18.29 -6.63 3.96
N VAL A 34 -17.88 -5.41 4.31
CA VAL A 34 -17.95 -4.88 5.68
C VAL A 34 -18.33 -3.40 5.65
N ALA A 35 -19.50 -3.06 6.20
CA ALA A 35 -20.09 -1.71 6.13
C ALA A 35 -19.21 -0.59 6.70
N SER A 36 -18.35 -0.89 7.69
CA SER A 36 -17.46 0.10 8.31
C SER A 36 -16.26 0.48 7.43
N MET A 37 -15.93 -0.30 6.40
CA MET A 37 -14.75 -0.07 5.54
C MET A 37 -14.80 1.26 4.80
N GLY A 38 -16.00 1.76 4.47
CA GLY A 38 -16.19 3.03 3.77
C GLY A 38 -15.93 4.28 4.62
N ARG A 39 -15.89 4.15 5.96
CA ARG A 39 -15.63 5.26 6.89
C ARG A 39 -14.15 5.44 7.17
N LEU A 40 -13.48 4.32 7.46
CA LEU A 40 -12.04 4.24 7.64
C LEU A 40 -11.62 2.88 7.07
N PHE A 41 -10.77 2.88 6.05
CA PHE A 41 -10.25 1.63 5.51
C PHE A 41 -9.26 1.01 6.50
N ASN A 42 -9.79 0.27 7.47
CA ASN A 42 -9.04 -0.38 8.53
C ASN A 42 -9.08 -1.91 8.35
N PRO A 43 -8.04 -2.53 7.77
CA PRO A 43 -8.00 -3.98 7.59
C PRO A 43 -8.17 -4.79 8.87
N ALA A 44 -7.87 -4.23 10.06
CA ALA A 44 -8.08 -4.92 11.32
C ALA A 44 -9.58 -5.15 11.65
N LEU A 45 -10.48 -4.37 11.03
CA LEU A 45 -11.92 -4.54 11.15
C LEU A 45 -12.51 -5.40 10.02
N PHE A 46 -11.66 -5.93 9.13
CA PHE A 46 -12.11 -6.72 7.99
C PHE A 46 -12.38 -8.16 8.44
N GLY A 47 -13.63 -8.41 8.86
CA GLY A 47 -14.15 -9.72 9.21
C GLY A 47 -15.52 -9.95 8.60
N PRO A 48 -15.63 -10.12 7.27
CA PRO A 48 -16.92 -10.34 6.62
C PRO A 48 -17.50 -11.71 6.95
N ASP A 49 -18.82 -11.83 6.90
CA ASP A 49 -19.49 -13.13 6.87
C ASP A 49 -19.02 -13.94 5.65
N HIS A 50 -18.76 -15.24 5.87
CA HIS A 50 -18.22 -16.11 4.84
C HIS A 50 -19.15 -16.24 3.63
N ASN A 51 -20.45 -16.49 3.87
CA ASN A 51 -21.42 -16.69 2.80
C ASN A 51 -21.64 -15.40 2.02
N TRP A 52 -21.68 -14.26 2.72
CA TRP A 52 -21.75 -12.95 2.09
C TRP A 52 -20.53 -12.66 1.22
N LEU A 53 -19.33 -12.97 1.71
CA LEU A 53 -18.11 -12.81 0.92
C LEU A 53 -18.11 -13.69 -0.33
N VAL A 54 -18.52 -14.97 -0.21
CA VAL A 54 -18.66 -15.88 -1.36
C VAL A 54 -19.67 -15.34 -2.38
N TYR A 55 -20.81 -14.82 -1.91
CA TYR A 55 -21.81 -14.18 -2.77
C TYR A 55 -21.22 -13.00 -3.54
N LEU A 56 -20.51 -12.10 -2.87
CA LEU A 56 -19.87 -10.94 -3.50
C LEU A 56 -18.80 -11.37 -4.52
N ILE A 57 -18.00 -12.38 -4.21
CA ILE A 57 -17.00 -12.94 -5.13
C ILE A 57 -17.68 -13.50 -6.38
N ARG A 58 -18.80 -14.22 -6.23
CA ARG A 58 -19.59 -14.73 -7.37
C ARG A 58 -20.07 -13.62 -8.31
N GLN A 59 -20.36 -12.43 -7.79
CA GLN A 59 -20.77 -11.28 -8.62
C GLN A 59 -19.62 -10.67 -9.45
N VAL A 60 -18.38 -10.99 -9.10
CA VAL A 60 -17.15 -10.54 -9.78
C VAL A 60 -16.62 -11.64 -10.69
N GLU A 61 -16.51 -12.86 -10.16
CA GLU A 61 -15.93 -14.02 -10.83
C GLU A 61 -16.73 -15.29 -10.50
N PRO A 62 -17.81 -15.57 -11.25
CA PRO A 62 -18.71 -16.69 -10.95
C PRO A 62 -18.01 -18.05 -10.91
N GLY A 63 -17.00 -18.26 -11.77
CA GLY A 63 -16.22 -19.50 -11.84
C GLY A 63 -15.38 -19.78 -10.59
N LEU A 64 -15.09 -18.75 -9.79
CA LEU A 64 -14.28 -18.87 -8.59
C LEU A 64 -15.11 -19.23 -7.34
N ALA A 65 -16.42 -18.95 -7.35
CA ALA A 65 -17.26 -18.97 -6.15
C ALA A 65 -17.27 -20.34 -5.44
N SER A 66 -17.35 -21.44 -6.19
CA SER A 66 -17.37 -22.80 -5.63
C SER A 66 -16.02 -23.27 -5.07
N SER A 67 -14.92 -22.64 -5.48
CA SER A 67 -13.55 -23.04 -5.12
C SER A 67 -12.80 -21.95 -4.33
N VAL A 68 -13.51 -20.91 -3.88
CA VAL A 68 -12.89 -19.68 -3.39
C VAL A 68 -11.96 -19.90 -2.20
N ALA A 69 -12.33 -20.76 -1.25
CA ALA A 69 -11.49 -21.07 -0.10
C ALA A 69 -10.20 -21.77 -0.52
N ALA A 70 -10.30 -22.74 -1.44
CA ALA A 70 -9.15 -23.47 -1.96
C ALA A 70 -8.23 -22.58 -2.82
N TYR A 71 -8.83 -21.66 -3.58
CA TYR A 71 -8.10 -20.64 -4.34
C TYR A 71 -7.37 -19.68 -3.40
N VAL A 72 -8.07 -19.06 -2.45
CA VAL A 72 -7.49 -18.10 -1.49
C VAL A 72 -6.35 -18.74 -0.71
N ARG A 73 -6.51 -19.98 -0.23
CA ARG A 73 -5.44 -20.72 0.44
C ARG A 73 -4.19 -20.83 -0.44
N ARG A 74 -4.33 -21.30 -1.69
CA ARG A 74 -3.20 -21.45 -2.62
C ARG A 74 -2.57 -20.10 -2.97
N ARG A 75 -3.40 -19.10 -3.24
CA ARG A 75 -2.96 -17.76 -3.63
C ARG A 75 -2.24 -17.06 -2.48
N LEU A 76 -2.73 -17.16 -1.25
CA LEU A 76 -2.05 -16.61 -0.07
C LEU A 76 -0.69 -17.26 0.16
N SER A 77 -0.59 -18.59 0.07
CA SER A 77 0.70 -19.29 0.20
C SER A 77 1.69 -18.86 -0.89
N HIS A 78 1.24 -18.76 -2.13
CA HIS A 78 2.06 -18.28 -3.25
C HIS A 78 2.52 -16.84 -3.04
N LEU A 79 1.59 -15.91 -2.75
CA LEU A 79 1.93 -14.50 -2.51
C LEU A 79 2.85 -14.33 -1.31
N PHE A 80 2.63 -15.09 -0.25
CA PHE A 80 3.52 -15.09 0.91
C PHE A 80 4.92 -15.54 0.51
N ALA A 81 5.07 -16.65 -0.22
CA ALA A 81 6.38 -17.11 -0.68
C ALA A 81 7.09 -16.06 -1.55
N CYS A 82 6.38 -15.47 -2.53
CA CYS A 82 6.93 -14.42 -3.39
C CYS A 82 7.37 -13.16 -2.63
N LEU A 83 6.70 -12.83 -1.53
CA LEU A 83 7.01 -11.66 -0.72
C LEU A 83 8.04 -11.93 0.38
N ALA A 84 8.09 -13.14 0.91
CA ALA A 84 8.89 -13.50 2.08
C ALA A 84 10.28 -14.02 1.69
N LEU A 85 10.36 -14.87 0.66
CA LEU A 85 11.57 -15.61 0.30
C LEU A 85 12.42 -14.83 -0.70
N ALA A 86 13.72 -15.16 -0.76
CA ALA A 86 14.56 -14.66 -1.84
C ALA A 86 14.08 -15.26 -3.19
N PRO A 87 14.16 -14.51 -4.31
CA PRO A 87 13.68 -14.99 -5.62
C PRO A 87 14.31 -16.31 -6.11
N SER A 88 15.48 -16.66 -5.58
CA SER A 88 16.20 -17.90 -5.91
C SER A 88 15.70 -19.13 -5.15
N GLN A 89 14.81 -18.99 -4.16
CA GLN A 89 14.38 -20.09 -3.32
C GLN A 89 13.18 -20.85 -3.90
N ASP A 90 13.21 -22.17 -3.74
CA ASP A 90 12.02 -23.01 -3.90
C ASP A 90 11.23 -23.01 -2.59
N ALA A 91 10.00 -22.48 -2.63
CA ALA A 91 9.11 -22.42 -1.47
C ALA A 91 8.80 -23.81 -0.88
N ALA A 92 8.84 -24.88 -1.68
CA ALA A 92 8.61 -26.24 -1.20
C ALA A 92 9.83 -26.82 -0.45
N ALA A 93 11.02 -26.26 -0.65
CA ALA A 93 12.27 -26.72 -0.05
C ALA A 93 12.68 -25.92 1.21
N VAL A 94 12.03 -24.79 1.48
CA VAL A 94 12.35 -23.92 2.62
C VAL A 94 11.64 -24.40 3.89
N THR A 95 12.40 -24.54 4.97
CA THR A 95 11.90 -24.63 6.35
C THR A 95 12.48 -23.49 7.18
N PHE A 96 11.68 -22.96 8.11
CA PHE A 96 12.13 -21.93 9.07
C PHE A 96 12.61 -22.51 10.40
N GLN A 97 12.44 -23.82 10.62
CA GLN A 97 12.87 -24.46 11.86
C GLN A 97 14.39 -24.52 11.93
N GLY A 98 14.96 -24.07 13.06
CA GLY A 98 16.39 -24.13 13.32
C GLY A 98 17.24 -23.15 12.51
N CYS A 99 16.63 -22.22 11.76
CA CYS A 99 17.37 -21.20 11.03
C CYS A 99 17.97 -20.15 11.97
N ASP A 100 19.25 -19.85 11.78
CA ASP A 100 19.89 -18.68 12.37
C ASP A 100 19.68 -17.42 11.50
N PHE A 101 20.17 -16.29 11.99
CA PHE A 101 20.01 -15.00 11.32
C PHE A 101 20.66 -14.96 9.93
N ASN A 102 21.84 -15.58 9.79
CA ASN A 102 22.57 -15.62 8.51
C ASN A 102 21.81 -16.45 7.48
N THR A 103 21.28 -17.59 7.89
CA THR A 103 20.45 -18.46 7.06
C THR A 103 19.18 -17.74 6.62
N LEU A 104 18.48 -17.07 7.55
CA LEU A 104 17.28 -16.27 7.22
C LEU A 104 17.59 -15.12 6.26
N THR A 105 18.75 -14.48 6.40
CA THR A 105 19.19 -13.41 5.48
C THR A 105 19.36 -13.94 4.05
N ALA A 106 19.82 -15.18 3.89
CA ALA A 106 20.00 -15.80 2.58
C ALA A 106 18.67 -16.29 1.97
N ILE A 107 17.84 -17.00 2.75
CA ILE A 107 16.65 -17.68 2.21
C ILE A 107 15.38 -16.81 2.25
N ALA A 108 15.28 -15.88 3.20
CA ALA A 108 14.10 -15.06 3.40
C ALA A 108 14.43 -13.62 3.84
N PRO A 109 15.27 -12.88 3.08
CA PRO A 109 15.71 -11.54 3.45
C PRO A 109 14.54 -10.56 3.62
N HIS A 110 13.50 -10.70 2.79
CA HIS A 110 12.32 -9.85 2.86
C HIS A 110 11.48 -10.13 4.11
N LEU A 111 11.30 -11.41 4.46
CA LEU A 111 10.63 -11.79 5.72
C LEU A 111 11.41 -11.29 6.94
N LEU A 112 12.74 -11.45 6.91
CA LEU A 112 13.61 -10.96 7.99
C LEU A 112 13.49 -9.45 8.15
N GLY A 113 13.54 -8.70 7.05
CA GLY A 113 13.33 -7.25 7.05
C GLY A 113 11.96 -6.84 7.62
N GLN A 114 10.88 -7.56 7.27
CA GLN A 114 9.55 -7.33 7.85
C GLN A 114 9.50 -7.63 9.34
N GLY A 115 10.17 -8.70 9.79
CA GLY A 115 10.29 -9.06 11.20
C GLY A 115 11.02 -7.99 12.00
N LEU A 116 12.21 -7.59 11.53
CA LEU A 116 13.01 -6.52 12.14
C LEU A 116 12.22 -5.20 12.19
N PHE A 117 11.50 -4.87 11.12
CA PHE A 117 10.64 -3.69 11.11
C PHE A 117 9.54 -3.76 12.18
N ARG A 118 8.88 -4.91 12.33
CA ARG A 118 7.83 -5.10 13.33
C ARG A 118 8.35 -5.02 14.76
N GLU A 119 9.51 -5.62 15.03
CA GLU A 119 10.20 -5.53 16.32
C GLU A 119 10.61 -4.09 16.62
N MET A 120 11.22 -3.40 15.66
CA MET A 120 11.58 -1.99 15.77
C MET A 120 10.37 -1.12 16.10
N ARG A 121 9.24 -1.33 15.41
CA ARG A 121 8.01 -0.56 15.62
C ARG A 121 7.35 -0.82 16.98
N SER A 122 7.60 -1.99 17.55
CA SER A 122 7.12 -2.36 18.88
C SER A 122 8.06 -1.87 20.01
N SER A 123 9.28 -1.47 19.66
CA SER A 123 10.25 -0.93 20.60
C SER A 123 9.85 0.46 21.11
N GLY A 124 10.06 0.71 22.40
CA GLY A 124 9.95 2.05 22.99
C GLY A 124 10.90 3.08 22.37
N ARG A 125 11.93 2.62 21.64
CA ARG A 125 12.87 3.48 20.90
C ARG A 125 12.43 3.85 19.48
N TYR A 126 11.25 3.38 19.04
CA TYR A 126 10.76 3.67 17.70
C TYR A 126 10.71 5.17 17.37
N PRO A 127 10.29 6.09 18.28
CA PRO A 127 10.29 7.52 17.98
C PRO A 127 11.64 8.07 17.54
N GLN A 128 12.74 7.59 18.15
CA GLN A 128 14.10 8.00 17.80
C GLN A 128 14.59 7.34 16.51
N LEU A 129 14.06 6.16 16.16
CA LEU A 129 14.44 5.41 14.97
C LEU A 129 13.60 5.75 13.74
N PHE A 130 12.43 6.38 13.94
CA PHE A 130 11.43 6.67 12.91
C PHE A 130 12.03 7.38 11.70
N ALA A 131 12.74 8.48 11.92
CA ALA A 131 13.30 9.27 10.83
C ALA A 131 14.36 8.48 10.03
N VAL A 132 15.21 7.71 10.70
CA VAL A 132 16.28 6.94 10.04
C VAL A 132 15.69 5.84 9.14
N PHE A 133 14.67 5.15 9.64
CA PHE A 133 14.13 3.97 8.97
C PHE A 133 13.02 4.29 7.96
N GLU A 134 12.06 5.13 8.32
CA GLU A 134 10.92 5.40 7.43
C GLU A 134 11.30 6.39 6.32
N GLN A 135 12.28 7.29 6.54
CA GLN A 135 12.73 8.19 5.49
C GLN A 135 13.49 7.44 4.38
N SER A 136 14.38 6.51 4.72
CA SER A 136 15.11 5.73 3.71
C SER A 136 14.17 4.90 2.86
N LYS A 137 13.19 4.22 3.48
CA LYS A 137 12.12 3.51 2.78
C LYS A 137 11.27 4.43 1.89
N ALA A 138 10.86 5.58 2.41
CA ALA A 138 10.08 6.54 1.63
C ALA A 138 10.85 7.01 0.40
N LEU A 139 12.13 7.36 0.56
CA LEU A 139 13.01 7.77 -0.54
C LEU A 139 13.17 6.68 -1.60
N GLU A 140 13.35 5.42 -1.22
CA GLU A 140 13.45 4.29 -2.15
C GLU A 140 12.16 4.11 -2.96
N VAL A 141 11.00 4.16 -2.28
CA VAL A 141 9.68 4.07 -2.92
C VAL A 141 9.47 5.21 -3.92
N TYR A 142 9.83 6.45 -3.54
CA TYR A 142 9.73 7.58 -4.46
C TYR A 142 10.70 7.47 -5.64
N SER A 143 11.93 7.00 -5.41
CA SER A 143 12.91 6.78 -6.48
C SER A 143 12.38 5.77 -7.50
N TYR A 144 11.78 4.68 -7.01
CA TYR A 144 11.12 3.70 -7.87
C TYR A 144 9.96 4.32 -8.69
N TRP A 145 9.06 5.08 -8.05
CA TRP A 145 7.96 5.73 -8.76
C TRP A 145 8.43 6.76 -9.78
N GLY A 146 9.42 7.57 -9.43
CA GLY A 146 10.02 8.55 -10.34
C GLY A 146 10.65 7.86 -11.56
N THR A 147 11.44 6.80 -11.33
CA THR A 147 12.08 6.00 -12.40
C THR A 147 11.04 5.39 -13.34
N HIS A 148 9.92 4.89 -12.80
CA HIS A 148 8.86 4.25 -13.59
C HIS A 148 7.78 5.23 -14.06
N LYS A 149 7.95 6.54 -13.82
CA LYS A 149 6.98 7.59 -14.17
C LYS A 149 5.57 7.32 -13.64
N ILE A 150 5.46 6.73 -12.45
CA ILE A 150 4.18 6.44 -11.79
C ILE A 150 3.75 7.73 -11.08
N PRO A 151 2.73 8.50 -11.52
CA PRO A 151 2.45 9.84 -11.00
C PRO A 151 1.87 9.84 -9.59
N THR A 152 1.11 8.81 -9.23
CA THR A 152 0.61 8.56 -7.87
C THR A 152 0.51 7.06 -7.65
N PRO A 153 0.84 6.53 -6.46
CA PRO A 153 0.60 5.12 -6.18
C PRO A 153 -0.89 4.81 -6.28
N PHE A 154 -1.23 3.58 -6.68
CA PHE A 154 -2.62 3.11 -6.74
C PHE A 154 -3.37 3.22 -5.39
N ASN A 155 -2.63 3.21 -4.28
CA ASN A 155 -3.16 3.45 -2.93
C ASN A 155 -3.42 4.93 -2.62
N GLY A 156 -2.91 5.87 -3.44
CA GLY A 156 -3.22 7.30 -3.44
C GLY A 156 -4.69 7.63 -3.70
N THR A 157 -5.44 6.66 -4.23
CA THR A 157 -6.87 6.81 -4.59
C THR A 157 -7.83 6.33 -3.50
N LEU A 158 -7.32 5.74 -2.41
CA LEU A 158 -8.11 5.36 -1.25
C LEU A 158 -7.54 6.01 0.00
N PRO A 159 -8.37 6.38 0.99
CA PRO A 159 -7.90 6.87 2.28
C PRO A 159 -7.31 5.72 3.09
N LYS A 160 -6.11 5.25 2.71
CA LYS A 160 -5.32 4.33 3.54
C LYS A 160 -3.95 4.95 3.78
N GLY A 161 -3.84 5.62 4.92
CA GLY A 161 -2.61 6.25 5.38
C GLY A 161 -2.32 7.59 4.69
N GLU A 162 -1.40 8.32 5.29
CA GLU A 162 -0.81 9.53 4.72
C GLU A 162 -0.04 9.13 3.46
N ILE A 163 -0.59 9.46 2.27
CA ILE A 163 0.19 9.38 1.04
C ILE A 163 1.05 10.63 1.01
N GLY A 164 2.33 10.48 1.33
CA GLY A 164 3.28 11.53 1.03
C GLY A 164 3.26 11.79 -0.48
N VAL A 165 3.22 13.06 -0.85
CA VAL A 165 3.57 13.50 -2.18
C VAL A 165 5.02 13.97 -2.10
N ASN A 166 5.88 13.51 -3.01
CA ASN A 166 7.25 14.01 -3.12
C ASN A 166 7.41 14.75 -4.46
N PRO A 167 7.14 16.06 -4.49
CA PRO A 167 7.28 16.86 -5.70
C PRO A 167 8.71 16.83 -6.26
N ALA A 168 9.73 16.72 -5.39
CA ALA A 168 11.13 16.65 -5.79
C ALA A 168 11.48 15.37 -6.57
N ALA A 169 10.69 14.29 -6.42
CA ALA A 169 10.87 13.04 -7.17
C ALA A 169 10.24 13.06 -8.57
N TYR A 170 9.49 14.12 -8.93
CA TYR A 170 8.92 14.32 -10.26
C TYR A 170 9.53 15.55 -10.93
N PRO A 171 10.78 15.48 -11.41
CA PRO A 171 11.47 16.64 -12.00
C PRO A 171 10.77 17.22 -13.24
N VAL A 172 9.90 16.45 -13.89
CA VAL A 172 9.11 16.90 -15.06
C VAL A 172 7.88 17.72 -14.63
N ALA A 173 7.41 17.56 -13.40
CA ALA A 173 6.31 18.34 -12.85
C ALA A 173 6.88 19.59 -12.19
N GLY A 174 6.88 20.72 -12.91
CA GLY A 174 7.15 22.01 -12.30
C GLY A 174 6.14 22.25 -11.17
N ALA A 175 6.61 22.34 -9.93
CA ALA A 175 5.77 22.65 -8.78
C ALA A 175 5.86 24.14 -8.45
N ARG A 176 4.72 24.77 -8.16
CA ARG A 176 4.63 26.16 -7.68
C ARG A 176 3.87 26.15 -6.37
N VAL A 177 4.33 26.94 -5.41
CA VAL A 177 3.69 27.05 -4.09
C VAL A 177 3.12 28.44 -3.94
N TRP A 178 1.91 28.51 -3.41
CA TRP A 178 1.22 29.76 -3.15
C TRP A 178 0.68 29.77 -1.73
N VAL A 179 0.72 30.93 -1.08
CA VAL A 179 -0.18 31.21 0.04
C VAL A 179 -1.60 31.20 -0.52
N ALA A 180 -2.52 30.54 0.20
CA ALA A 180 -3.92 30.49 -0.17
C ALA A 180 -4.78 31.09 0.94
N GLU A 181 -5.71 31.96 0.55
CA GLU A 181 -6.75 32.50 1.44
C GLU A 181 -8.09 31.86 1.10
N THR A 182 -8.93 31.68 2.12
CA THR A 182 -10.28 31.13 1.96
C THR A 182 -11.27 32.28 1.88
N CYS A 183 -12.09 32.35 0.82
CA CYS A 183 -13.16 33.35 0.75
C CYS A 183 -14.39 32.94 1.58
N GLU A 184 -15.37 33.84 1.68
CA GLU A 184 -16.66 33.60 2.39
C GLU A 184 -17.41 32.35 1.88
N ARG A 185 -17.14 31.92 0.66
CA ARG A 185 -17.73 30.71 0.05
C ARG A 185 -16.95 29.43 0.35
N GLY A 186 -15.86 29.50 1.12
CA GLY A 186 -15.00 28.35 1.42
C GLY A 186 -14.05 27.95 0.29
N LEU A 187 -13.90 28.78 -0.74
CA LEU A 187 -13.00 28.50 -1.87
C LEU A 187 -11.59 29.04 -1.58
N LEU A 188 -10.57 28.31 -2.04
CA LEU A 188 -9.17 28.70 -1.91
C LEU A 188 -8.74 29.61 -3.07
N HIS A 189 -8.13 30.75 -2.74
CA HIS A 189 -7.60 31.72 -3.70
C HIS A 189 -6.10 31.91 -3.46
N PRO A 190 -5.24 31.72 -4.47
CA PRO A 190 -3.82 32.00 -4.34
C PRO A 190 -3.58 33.51 -4.23
N THR A 191 -2.74 33.93 -3.29
CA THR A 191 -2.45 35.36 -3.05
C THR A 191 -0.98 35.69 -3.31
N GLU A 192 -0.07 34.96 -2.68
CA GLU A 192 1.38 35.19 -2.79
C GLU A 192 2.08 33.94 -3.34
N HIS A 193 2.95 34.11 -4.33
CA HIS A 193 3.81 33.03 -4.81
C HIS A 193 5.03 32.88 -3.89
N LEU A 194 5.23 31.68 -3.37
CA LEU A 194 6.38 31.37 -2.52
C LEU A 194 7.50 30.75 -3.37
N ASP A 195 8.68 31.36 -3.32
CA ASP A 195 9.89 30.77 -3.87
C ASP A 195 10.44 29.74 -2.88
N VAL A 196 10.21 28.45 -3.17
CA VAL A 196 10.56 27.35 -2.28
C VAL A 196 11.33 26.27 -2.99
N VAL A 197 12.26 25.65 -2.26
CA VAL A 197 12.96 24.45 -2.69
C VAL A 197 12.33 23.24 -2.02
N PHE A 198 11.85 22.29 -2.81
CA PHE A 198 11.34 21.04 -2.28
C PHE A 198 12.49 20.13 -1.87
N VAL A 199 12.52 19.76 -0.59
CA VAL A 199 13.47 18.80 -0.04
C VAL A 199 12.71 17.55 0.38
N PRO A 200 13.16 16.34 -0.01
CA PRO A 200 12.46 15.12 0.36
C PRO A 200 12.70 14.82 1.84
N ARG A 201 11.75 15.23 2.68
CA ARG A 201 11.77 14.97 4.12
C ARG A 201 10.52 14.21 4.55
N LEU A 202 10.71 13.37 5.56
CA LEU A 202 9.59 12.74 6.25
C LEU A 202 8.87 13.80 7.10
N THR A 203 7.55 13.71 7.18
CA THR A 203 6.77 14.51 8.13
C THR A 203 7.19 14.15 9.56
N ASP A 204 7.20 15.14 10.46
CA ASP A 204 7.49 14.91 11.88
C ASP A 204 6.52 13.85 12.44
N LEU A 205 7.07 12.86 13.17
CA LEU A 205 6.27 11.79 13.77
C LEU A 205 5.10 12.34 14.58
N HIS A 206 5.29 13.42 15.35
CA HIS A 206 4.26 14.06 16.17
C HIS A 206 3.05 14.54 15.36
N MET A 207 3.24 14.86 14.08
CA MET A 207 2.17 15.31 13.20
C MET A 207 1.38 14.15 12.60
N THR A 208 1.96 12.95 12.58
CA THR A 208 1.31 11.74 12.04
C THR A 208 0.28 11.16 13.01
N ALA A 209 -0.70 10.42 12.48
CA ALA A 209 -1.64 9.65 13.31
C ALA A 209 -0.93 8.68 14.28
N LEU A 210 0.21 8.13 13.85
CA LEU A 210 1.02 7.21 14.64
C LEU A 210 1.67 7.90 15.85
N GLY A 211 2.30 9.07 15.64
CA GLY A 211 2.87 9.83 16.73
C GLY A 211 1.80 10.32 17.70
N LYS A 212 0.65 10.79 17.19
CA LYS A 212 -0.48 11.14 18.07
C LYS A 212 -0.85 9.98 18.99
N ALA A 213 -0.94 8.74 18.50
CA ALA A 213 -1.22 7.56 19.32
C ALA A 213 -0.08 7.18 20.30
N ALA A 214 1.18 7.34 19.89
CA ALA A 214 2.35 7.01 20.71
C ALA A 214 2.61 8.04 21.83
N PHE A 215 2.41 9.33 21.54
CA PHE A 215 2.71 10.44 22.45
C PHE A 215 1.53 10.87 23.32
N SER A 216 0.28 10.51 22.97
CA SER A 216 -0.90 10.79 23.81
C SER A 216 -1.02 9.91 25.05
N ARG A 217 -0.26 8.80 25.14
CA ARG A 217 -0.22 7.93 26.33
C ARG A 217 0.69 8.44 27.45
N ASN A 218 1.43 9.54 27.23
CA ASN A 218 2.39 10.11 28.18
C ASN A 218 1.94 11.49 28.74
N ARG A 219 0.64 11.79 28.72
CA ARG A 219 0.05 12.94 29.41
C ARG A 219 -1.03 12.49 30.37
#